data_AF-A0A7J9WNB3-F1
#
_entry.id   AF-A0A7J9WNB3-F1
#
_cell.length_a   1.000
_cell.length_b   1.000
_cell.length_c   1.000
_cell.angle_alpha   90.00
_cell.angle_beta   90.00
_cell.angle_gamma   90.00
#
_symmetry.space_group_name_H-M   'P 1'
#
loop_
_entity.id
_entity.type
_entity.pdbx_description
1 polymer ?
#
loop_
_entity_poly.entity_id
_entity_poly.type
_entity_poly.pdbx_seq_one_letter_code
_entity_poly.pdbx_strand_id
1 'polypeptide(L)' 'MNRQPERPPLPWIDFATIGPQVGERFPDVRLPDQHGRAVDLHQARAGRAALVVLYRSAEW' A
#
# COMPACT_ATOMS: atom_id res chain seq x y z
N MET A 1 2.18 42.76 -0.91
CA MET A 1 1.68 41.97 0.25
C MET A 1 0.93 40.76 -0.31
N ASN A 2 1.62 39.64 -0.58
CA ASN A 2 0.99 38.46 -1.18
C ASN A 2 0.47 37.54 -0.07
N ARG A 3 -0.86 37.39 0.04
CA ARG A 3 -1.46 36.29 0.81
C ARG A 3 -1.51 35.08 -0.11
N GLN A 4 -0.78 34.02 0.23
CA GLN A 4 -1.03 32.72 -0.40
C GLN A 4 -2.44 32.26 0.03
N PRO A 5 -3.25 31.68 -0.87
CA PRO A 5 -4.52 31.09 -0.46
C PRO A 5 -4.23 29.93 0.50
N GLU A 6 -4.87 29.97 1.66
CA GLU A 6 -4.83 28.88 2.64
C GLU A 6 -5.24 27.59 1.93
N ARG A 7 -4.35 26.59 1.90
CA ARG A 7 -4.74 25.25 1.42
C ARG A 7 -5.85 24.74 2.32
N PRO A 8 -6.97 24.23 1.78
CA PRO A 8 -7.96 23.58 2.62
C PRO A 8 -7.28 22.48 3.43
N PRO A 9 -7.67 22.27 4.70
CA PRO A 9 -7.15 21.15 5.48
C PRO A 9 -7.37 19.87 4.69
N LEU A 10 -6.40 18.96 4.74
CA LEU A 10 -6.59 17.63 4.15
C LEU A 10 -7.86 17.02 4.76
N PRO A 11 -8.69 16.34 3.95
CA PRO A 11 -9.85 15.66 4.50
C PRO A 11 -9.38 14.71 5.60
N TRP A 12 -10.18 14.59 6.66
CA TRP A 12 -9.94 13.56 7.66
C TRP A 12 -10.05 12.20 6.98
N ILE A 13 -8.95 11.44 6.97
CA ILE A 13 -8.90 10.10 6.39
C ILE A 13 -9.17 9.11 7.52
N ASP A 14 -10.28 8.38 7.44
CA ASP A 14 -10.51 7.25 8.33
C ASP A 14 -9.76 6.02 7.81
N PHE A 15 -8.57 5.78 8.34
CA PHE A 15 -7.73 4.64 7.96
C PHE A 15 -8.36 3.29 8.31
N ALA A 16 -9.34 3.21 9.22
CA ALA A 16 -10.05 1.97 9.51
C ALA A 16 -10.87 1.50 8.30
N THR A 17 -11.25 2.41 7.40
CA THR A 17 -12.02 2.10 6.19
C THR A 17 -11.14 1.73 4.99
N ILE A 18 -9.81 1.77 5.13
CA ILE A 18 -8.88 1.63 4.01
C ILE A 18 -8.15 0.29 4.09
N GLY A 19 -8.29 -0.51 3.04
CA GLY A 19 -7.60 -1.79 2.91
C GLY A 19 -8.35 -2.97 3.54
N PRO A 20 -7.77 -4.18 3.45
CA PRO A 20 -8.37 -5.38 4.00
C PRO A 20 -8.47 -5.31 5.52
N GLN A 21 -9.63 -5.68 6.06
CA GLN A 21 -9.88 -5.70 7.49
C GLN A 21 -9.22 -6.91 8.16
N VAL A 22 -9.06 -6.85 9.48
CA VAL A 22 -8.54 -7.98 10.26
C VAL A 22 -9.46 -9.19 10.08
N GLY A 23 -8.88 -10.33 9.68
CA GLY A 23 -9.62 -11.56 9.40
C GLY A 23 -10.06 -11.70 7.94
N GLU A 24 -10.02 -10.64 7.14
CA GLU A 24 -10.26 -10.72 5.70
C GLU A 24 -9.03 -11.28 4.97
N ARG A 25 -9.28 -11.91 3.81
CA ARG A 25 -8.22 -12.39 2.93
C ARG A 25 -7.51 -11.19 2.32
N PHE A 26 -6.19 -11.14 2.46
CA PHE A 26 -5.37 -10.15 1.77
C PHE A 26 -5.56 -10.26 0.23
N PRO A 27 -5.58 -9.14 -0.53
CA PRO A 27 -5.82 -9.17 -1.97
C PRO A 27 -4.85 -10.06 -2.75
N ASP A 28 -5.30 -10.53 -3.92
CA ASP A 28 -4.44 -11.22 -4.87
C ASP A 28 -3.42 -10.24 -5.45
N VAL A 29 -2.14 -10.40 -5.09
CA VAL A 29 -1.04 -9.56 -5.55
C VAL A 29 -0.10 -10.36 -6.45
N ARG A 30 0.08 -9.87 -7.67
CA ARG A 30 1.07 -10.35 -8.62
C ARG A 30 1.92 -9.20 -9.13
N LEU A 31 3.19 -9.17 -8.72
CA LEU A 31 4.13 -8.10 -9.05
C LEU A 31 5.48 -8.69 -9.46
N PRO A 32 6.27 -7.98 -10.29
CA PRO A 32 7.63 -8.39 -10.58
C PRO A 32 8.53 -8.27 -9.35
N ASP A 33 9.45 -9.21 -9.19
CA ASP A 33 10.59 -9.08 -8.27
C ASP A 33 11.67 -8.14 -8.83
N GLN A 34 12.78 -7.99 -8.10
CA GLN A 34 13.92 -7.16 -8.50
C GLN A 34 14.61 -7.61 -9.80
N HIS A 35 14.31 -8.82 -10.29
CA HIS A 35 14.81 -9.35 -11.55
C HIS A 35 13.74 -9.35 -12.66
N GLY A 36 12.58 -8.72 -12.41
CA GLY A 36 11.47 -8.68 -13.35
C GLY A 36 10.64 -9.96 -13.42
N ARG A 37 10.88 -10.94 -12.54
CA ARG A 37 10.12 -12.20 -12.52
C ARG A 37 8.79 -11.99 -11.81
N ALA A 38 7.69 -12.41 -12.42
CA ALA A 38 6.38 -12.33 -11.79
C ALA A 38 6.32 -13.21 -10.53
N VAL A 39 5.96 -12.60 -9.40
CA VAL A 39 5.74 -13.28 -8.12
C VAL A 39 4.27 -13.15 -7.74
N ASP A 40 3.65 -14.28 -7.44
CA ASP A 40 2.32 -14.36 -6.83
C ASP A 40 2.48 -14.46 -5.31
N LEU A 41 1.95 -13.49 -4.57
CA LEU A 41 2.14 -13.39 -3.12
C LEU A 41 1.60 -14.61 -2.36
N HIS A 42 0.44 -15.14 -2.76
CA HIS A 42 -0.18 -16.24 -2.05
C HIS A 42 0.58 -17.55 -2.26
N GLN A 43 1.09 -17.77 -3.47
CA GLN A 43 1.96 -18.90 -3.77
C GLN A 43 3.32 -18.76 -3.07
N ALA A 44 3.96 -17.60 -3.15
CA ALA A 44 5.28 -17.35 -2.60
C ALA A 44 5.34 -17.52 -1.07
N ARG A 45 4.28 -17.11 -0.35
CA ARG A 45 4.24 -17.32 1.11
C ARG A 45 4.03 -18.78 1.50
N ALA A 46 3.57 -19.65 0.59
CA ALA A 46 3.33 -21.08 0.81
C ALA A 46 2.59 -21.39 2.14
N GLY A 47 1.53 -20.63 2.43
CA GLY A 47 0.73 -20.76 3.66
C GLY A 47 1.35 -20.17 4.92
N ARG A 48 2.58 -19.63 4.88
CA ARG A 48 3.25 -18.98 6.00
C ARG A 48 2.72 -17.55 6.21
N ALA A 49 2.97 -17.00 7.40
CA ALA A 49 2.77 -15.58 7.68
C ALA A 49 3.70 -14.73 6.79
N ALA A 50 3.22 -13.56 6.37
CA ALA A 50 3.96 -12.62 5.53
C ALA A 50 3.77 -11.19 6.06
N LEU A 51 4.80 -10.37 5.90
CA LEU A 51 4.73 -8.92 6.14
C LEU A 51 4.74 -8.22 4.78
N VAL A 52 3.75 -7.37 4.53
CA VAL A 52 3.66 -6.55 3.31
C VAL A 52 3.94 -5.10 3.68
N VAL A 53 4.97 -4.52 3.07
CA VAL A 53 5.35 -3.12 3.30
C VAL A 53 5.06 -2.33 2.03
N LEU A 54 4.08 -1.43 2.11
CA LEU A 54 3.80 -0.44 1.08
C LEU A 54 4.54 0.84 1.42
N TYR A 55 5.45 1.26 0.55
CA TYR A 55 6.12 2.54 0.68
C TYR A 55 6.08 3.25 -0.67
N ARG A 56 5.87 4.57 -0.63
CA ARG A 56 6.09 5.41 -1.80
C ARG A 56 7.59 5.64 -1.92
N SER A 57 8.16 5.35 -3.08
CA SER A 57 9.53 5.80 -3.36
C SER A 57 9.54 7.33 -3.35
N ALA A 58 10.57 7.92 -2.74
CA ALA A 58 10.88 9.32 -2.98
C ALA A 58 11.72 9.37 -4.26
N GLU A 59 11.13 9.85 -5.35
CA GLU A 59 11.95 10.38 -6.44
C GLU A 59 12.70 11.60 -5.89
N TRP A 60 14.01 11.62 -6.10
CA TRP A 60 14.86 12.80 -5.92
C TRP A 60 14.94 13.56 -7.23
#